data_AF-K1UAV9-F1
#
_entry.id   AF-K1UAV9-F1
#
_cell.length_a   1.000
_cell.length_b   1.000
_cell.length_c   1.000
_cell.angle_alpha   90.00
_cell.angle_beta   90.00
_cell.angle_gamma   90.00
#
_symmetry.space_group_name_H-M   'P 1'
#
loop_
_entity.id
_entity.type
_entity.pdbx_description
1 polymer ?
#
loop_
_entity_poly.entity_id
_entity_poly.type
_entity_poly.pdbx_seq_one_letter_code
_entity_poly.pdbx_strand_id
1 'polypeptide(L)'
;MTCKKQAEAQPIDGLAIVKETSTLGKLIIKGVPKEEAKRMIVENHYSHKWNEGGFGKYNFGVFRAEEPDKCLGVAVYGYMKNPAAKIFTHPNPKAWVCELNRMWIDDTLGKNAESVLIAASLKLLRKADPNIVAVQSFADGRLGCGTIYKASNFRYYGFHYTR
;
A
#
# COMPACT_ATOMS: atom_id res chain seq x y z
N MET A 1 33.92 7.66 -7.57
CA MET A 1 33.12 8.71 -6.90
C MET A 1 31.65 8.32 -7.00
N THR A 2 31.11 7.59 -6.02
CA THR A 2 29.67 7.31 -5.93
C THR A 2 29.01 8.46 -5.17
N CYS A 3 28.44 9.39 -5.92
CA CYS A 3 27.56 10.41 -5.36
C CYS A 3 26.34 9.68 -4.77
N LYS A 4 26.30 9.50 -3.43
CA LYS A 4 25.09 9.07 -2.75
C LYS A 4 24.04 10.15 -3.03
N LYS A 5 23.11 9.90 -3.96
CA LYS A 5 21.91 10.73 -4.08
C LYS A 5 21.27 10.73 -2.70
N GLN A 6 21.22 11.89 -2.06
CA GLN A 6 20.37 12.05 -0.88
C GLN A 6 18.94 11.73 -1.33
N ALA A 7 18.30 10.79 -0.65
CA ALA A 7 16.91 10.49 -0.92
C ALA A 7 16.09 11.76 -0.64
N GLU A 8 15.38 12.26 -1.64
CA GLU A 8 14.47 13.39 -1.44
C GLU A 8 13.43 13.02 -0.38
N ALA A 9 13.20 13.92 0.58
CA ALA A 9 12.20 13.74 1.60
C ALA A 9 10.82 13.52 0.95
N GLN A 10 10.19 12.39 1.28
CA GLN A 10 8.87 12.04 0.77
C GLN A 10 7.79 12.70 1.63
N PRO A 11 6.60 13.03 1.07
CA PRO A 11 5.47 13.55 1.87
C PRO A 11 4.98 12.64 2.99
N ILE A 12 5.39 11.36 2.96
CA ILE A 12 5.09 10.36 3.98
C ILE A 12 6.12 10.34 5.13
N ASP A 13 7.23 11.06 4.99
CA ASP A 13 8.29 11.09 5.99
C ASP A 13 7.78 11.77 7.26
N GLY A 14 8.02 11.14 8.41
CA GLY A 14 7.50 11.58 9.71
C GLY A 14 6.03 11.25 9.97
N LEU A 15 5.30 10.70 9.00
CA LEU A 15 3.95 10.20 9.24
C LEU A 15 3.97 8.78 9.81
N ALA A 16 3.27 8.61 10.93
CA ALA A 16 3.06 7.30 11.54
C ALA A 16 1.67 7.18 12.16
N ILE A 17 1.15 5.95 12.20
CA ILE A 17 0.00 5.56 13.00
C ILE A 17 0.44 4.42 13.90
N VAL A 18 0.16 4.57 15.19
CA VAL A 18 0.26 3.49 16.17
C VAL A 18 -1.10 2.85 16.32
N LYS A 19 -1.16 1.53 16.24
CA LYS A 19 -2.39 0.76 16.37
C LYS A 19 -2.22 -0.32 17.43
N GLU A 20 -2.99 -0.18 18.51
CA GLU A 20 -3.20 -1.26 19.46
C GLU A 20 -4.17 -2.27 18.84
N THR A 21 -3.81 -3.54 18.90
CA THR A 21 -4.62 -4.67 18.41
C THR A 21 -4.77 -5.69 19.53
N SER A 22 -5.89 -6.42 19.53
CA SER A 22 -6.15 -7.44 20.56
C SER A 22 -5.25 -8.66 20.43
N THR A 23 -4.75 -8.97 19.23
CA THR A 23 -4.00 -10.22 18.95
C THR A 23 -2.61 -10.02 18.38
N LEU A 24 -2.31 -8.89 17.73
CA LEU A 24 -1.01 -8.62 17.10
C LEU A 24 -0.13 -7.72 17.99
N GLY A 25 -0.62 -7.32 19.17
CA GLY A 25 0.03 -6.35 20.04
C GLY A 25 -0.02 -4.94 19.45
N LYS A 26 1.02 -4.16 19.76
CA LYS A 26 1.15 -2.77 19.35
C LYS A 26 1.93 -2.67 18.05
N LEU A 27 1.26 -2.21 16.99
CA LEU A 27 1.85 -2.06 15.67
C LEU A 27 2.11 -0.59 15.35
N ILE A 28 3.18 -0.32 14.63
CA ILE A 28 3.53 0.98 14.06
C ILE A 28 3.46 0.86 12.54
N ILE A 29 2.67 1.73 11.92
CA ILE A 29 2.57 1.85 10.47
C ILE A 29 3.17 3.20 10.08
N LYS A 30 4.20 3.20 9.24
CA LYS A 30 4.94 4.41 8.85
C LYS A 30 5.47 4.32 7.43
N GLY A 31 5.89 5.46 6.87
CA GLY A 31 6.54 5.50 5.56
C GLY A 31 7.81 4.66 5.50
N VAL A 32 8.06 4.02 4.35
CA VAL A 32 9.32 3.32 4.05
C VAL A 32 9.91 3.78 2.72
N PRO A 33 11.24 3.77 2.56
CA PRO A 33 11.87 4.11 1.29
C PRO A 33 11.41 3.19 0.15
N LYS A 34 11.30 3.72 -1.07
CA LYS A 34 10.92 2.96 -2.26
C LYS A 34 11.84 1.74 -2.48
N GLU A 35 13.14 1.91 -2.27
CA GLU A 35 14.11 0.81 -2.45
C GLU A 35 13.88 -0.33 -1.47
N GLU A 36 13.52 -0.02 -0.21
CA GLU A 36 13.19 -1.05 0.78
C GLU A 36 11.89 -1.75 0.42
N ALA A 37 10.85 -1.00 0.04
CA ALA A 37 9.59 -1.57 -0.43
C ALA A 37 9.79 -2.48 -1.65
N LYS A 38 10.59 -2.05 -2.62
CA LYS A 38 10.95 -2.82 -3.81
C LYS A 38 11.68 -4.10 -3.42
N ARG A 39 12.70 -4.01 -2.55
CA ARG A 39 13.45 -5.16 -2.05
C ARG A 39 12.51 -6.19 -1.43
N MET A 40 11.67 -5.77 -0.48
CA MET A 40 10.70 -6.65 0.19
C MET A 40 9.71 -7.31 -0.77
N ILE A 41 9.18 -6.56 -1.75
CA ILE A 41 8.26 -7.12 -2.76
C ILE A 41 8.96 -8.13 -3.67
N VAL A 42 10.17 -7.82 -4.15
CA VAL A 42 10.90 -8.73 -5.06
C VAL A 42 11.31 -10.01 -4.34
N GLU A 43 11.76 -9.91 -3.09
CA GLU A 43 12.17 -11.07 -2.30
C GLU A 43 10.99 -11.96 -1.89
N ASN A 44 9.87 -11.37 -1.45
CA ASN A 44 8.86 -12.13 -0.69
C ASN A 44 7.46 -12.19 -1.32
N HIS A 45 7.09 -11.25 -2.20
CA HIS A 45 5.77 -11.31 -2.84
C HIS A 45 5.74 -12.44 -3.87
N TYR A 46 4.66 -13.22 -3.92
CA TYR A 46 4.51 -14.37 -4.83
C TYR A 46 4.83 -14.09 -6.31
N SER A 47 4.71 -12.83 -6.74
CA SER A 47 5.01 -12.44 -8.12
C SER A 47 6.48 -12.19 -8.40
N HIS A 48 7.28 -11.85 -7.37
CA HIS A 48 8.67 -11.39 -7.46
C HIS A 48 8.92 -10.26 -8.49
N LYS A 49 7.88 -9.46 -8.79
CA LYS A 49 7.86 -8.47 -9.88
C LYS A 49 7.59 -7.07 -9.38
N TRP A 50 8.43 -6.16 -9.82
CA TRP A 50 8.30 -4.71 -9.62
C TRP A 50 8.17 -3.99 -10.96
N ASN A 51 7.32 -2.96 -11.03
CA ASN A 51 7.18 -2.11 -12.21
C ASN A 51 7.75 -0.72 -11.91
N GLU A 52 8.91 -0.40 -12.49
CA GLU A 52 9.64 0.85 -12.24
C GLU A 52 8.86 2.11 -12.60
N GLY A 53 8.03 2.04 -13.65
CA GLY A 53 7.31 3.21 -14.17
C GLY A 53 6.06 3.59 -13.37
N GLY A 54 5.55 2.68 -12.53
CA GLY A 54 4.25 2.86 -11.87
C GLY A 54 4.25 2.67 -10.36
N PHE A 55 5.12 1.79 -9.84
CA PHE A 55 5.00 1.33 -8.45
C PHE A 55 5.79 2.17 -7.47
N GLY A 56 5.25 2.22 -6.25
CA GLY A 56 5.94 2.74 -5.08
C GLY A 56 6.14 4.25 -5.07
N LYS A 57 5.10 4.99 -5.51
CA LYS A 57 5.01 6.43 -5.27
C LYS A 57 4.83 6.74 -3.79
N TYR A 58 4.09 5.90 -3.06
CA TYR A 58 4.00 5.93 -1.60
C TYR A 58 4.10 4.50 -1.07
N ASN A 59 4.88 4.30 -0.02
CA ASN A 59 5.13 2.98 0.53
C ASN A 59 5.00 3.04 2.05
N PHE A 60 4.23 2.12 2.63
CA PHE A 60 4.02 2.06 4.07
C PHE A 60 4.39 0.68 4.59
N GLY A 61 5.23 0.65 5.62
CA GLY A 61 5.63 -0.56 6.32
C GLY A 61 4.82 -0.79 7.59
N VAL A 62 4.73 -2.04 8.03
CA VAL A 62 4.22 -2.43 9.35
C VAL A 62 5.36 -2.95 10.22
N PHE A 63 5.42 -2.47 11.46
CA PHE A 63 6.45 -2.77 12.43
C PHE A 63 5.80 -3.14 13.77
N ARG A 64 6.45 -4.01 14.52
CA ARG A 64 6.16 -4.22 15.94
C ARG A 64 6.72 -3.04 16.75
N ALA A 65 6.00 -2.58 17.77
CA ALA A 65 6.51 -1.48 18.60
C ALA A 65 7.75 -1.88 19.40
N GLU A 66 7.88 -3.16 19.73
CA GLU A 66 9.06 -3.76 20.35
C GLU A 66 10.26 -3.91 19.41
N GLU A 67 10.04 -3.92 18.09
CA GLU A 67 11.08 -4.03 17.06
C GLU A 67 10.84 -2.98 15.94
N PRO A 68 10.95 -1.67 16.24
CA PRO A 68 10.50 -0.59 15.35
C PRO A 68 11.36 -0.40 14.09
N ASP A 69 12.50 -1.08 14.02
CA ASP A 69 13.44 -1.07 12.90
C ASP A 69 13.26 -2.28 11.97
N LYS A 70 12.48 -3.29 12.38
CA LYS A 70 12.21 -4.49 11.59
C LYS A 70 10.87 -4.37 10.87
N CYS A 71 10.93 -4.13 9.56
CA CYS A 71 9.74 -4.08 8.72
C CYS A 71 9.20 -5.50 8.46
N LEU A 72 7.98 -5.78 8.90
CA LEU A 72 7.31 -7.09 8.80
C LEU A 72 6.28 -7.15 7.66
N GLY A 73 6.24 -6.13 6.81
CA GLY A 73 5.32 -6.09 5.69
C GLY A 73 5.29 -4.70 5.08
N VAL A 74 4.86 -4.62 3.82
CA VAL A 74 4.80 -3.38 3.06
C VAL A 74 3.55 -3.32 2.19
N ALA A 75 2.91 -2.15 2.15
CA ALA A 75 1.85 -1.80 1.21
C ALA A 75 2.39 -0.73 0.26
N VAL A 76 2.32 -1.02 -1.04
CA VAL A 76 2.91 -0.22 -2.12
C VAL A 76 1.81 0.43 -2.93
N TYR A 77 1.83 1.75 -2.97
CA TYR A 77 0.85 2.58 -3.66
C TYR A 77 1.50 3.35 -4.80
N GLY A 78 0.79 3.49 -5.91
CA GLY A 78 1.34 4.12 -7.10
C GLY A 78 0.30 4.35 -8.18
N TYR A 79 0.81 4.58 -9.40
CA TYR A 79 -0.03 4.84 -10.55
C TYR A 79 -0.82 3.59 -10.92
N MET A 80 -2.03 3.81 -11.43
CA MET A 80 -2.82 2.75 -12.04
C MET A 80 -2.10 2.16 -13.25
N LYS A 81 -2.37 0.89 -13.57
CA LYS A 81 -1.83 0.26 -14.78
C LYS A 81 -2.15 1.04 -16.07
N ASN A 82 -3.33 1.65 -16.15
CA ASN A 82 -3.76 2.47 -17.29
C ASN A 82 -4.14 3.88 -16.80
N PRO A 83 -3.16 4.78 -16.60
CA PRO A 83 -3.43 6.11 -16.04
C PRO A 83 -4.23 7.01 -17.00
N ALA A 84 -4.26 6.69 -18.30
CA ALA A 84 -5.05 7.42 -19.29
C ALA A 84 -6.54 7.04 -19.29
N ALA A 85 -6.94 6.00 -18.55
CA ALA A 85 -8.34 5.60 -18.45
C ALA A 85 -9.16 6.68 -17.74
N LYS A 86 -10.20 7.21 -18.40
CA LYS A 86 -11.14 8.18 -17.82
C LYS A 86 -12.16 7.47 -16.92
N ILE A 87 -11.70 6.99 -15.76
CA ILE A 87 -12.52 6.17 -14.85
C ILE A 87 -13.33 6.99 -13.82
N PHE A 88 -13.11 8.30 -13.75
CA PHE A 88 -13.79 9.20 -12.81
C PHE A 88 -13.83 10.64 -13.32
N THR A 89 -14.72 11.45 -12.75
CA THR A 89 -14.78 12.90 -12.94
C THR A 89 -14.70 13.57 -11.57
N HIS A 90 -13.94 14.66 -11.45
CA HIS A 90 -13.78 15.37 -10.18
C HIS A 90 -13.53 16.87 -10.44
N PRO A 91 -14.06 17.80 -9.60
CA PRO A 91 -13.89 19.24 -9.80
C PRO A 91 -12.44 19.72 -9.63
N ASN A 92 -11.63 19.05 -8.80
CA ASN A 92 -10.19 19.32 -8.70
C ASN A 92 -9.44 18.74 -9.91
N PRO A 93 -8.79 19.56 -10.77
CA PRO A 93 -8.07 19.08 -11.95
C PRO A 93 -6.79 18.28 -11.61
N LYS A 94 -6.30 18.36 -10.38
CA LYS A 94 -5.15 17.56 -9.89
C LYS A 94 -5.58 16.22 -9.31
N ALA A 95 -6.88 15.98 -9.19
CA ALA A 95 -7.39 14.75 -8.62
C ALA A 95 -6.93 13.54 -9.42
N TRP A 96 -6.59 12.46 -8.72
CA TRP A 96 -6.20 11.22 -9.35
C TRP A 96 -6.60 10.02 -8.49
N VAL A 97 -6.68 8.86 -9.15
CA VAL A 97 -6.95 7.58 -8.49
C VAL A 97 -5.61 6.86 -8.32
N CYS A 98 -5.33 6.46 -7.09
CA CYS A 98 -4.14 5.68 -6.76
C CYS A 98 -4.48 4.18 -6.81
N GLU A 99 -3.49 3.34 -7.05
CA GLU A 99 -3.63 1.89 -6.97
C GLU A 99 -2.80 1.34 -5.81
N LEU A 100 -3.36 0.41 -5.03
CA LEU A 100 -2.55 -0.49 -4.20
C LEU A 100 -1.91 -1.52 -5.14
N ASN A 101 -0.67 -1.24 -5.56
CA ASN A 101 0.00 -2.02 -6.58
C ASN A 101 0.43 -3.40 -6.05
N ARG A 102 1.01 -3.43 -4.86
CA ARG A 102 1.58 -4.63 -4.24
C ARG A 102 1.43 -4.55 -2.73
N MET A 103 1.32 -5.71 -2.10
CA MET A 103 1.36 -5.82 -0.65
C MET A 103 1.96 -7.16 -0.28
N TRP A 104 2.87 -7.15 0.69
CA TRP A 104 3.38 -8.38 1.30
C TRP A 104 3.40 -8.19 2.81
N ILE A 105 3.12 -9.26 3.55
CA ILE A 105 3.20 -9.32 5.01
C ILE A 105 3.91 -10.62 5.38
N ASP A 106 4.79 -10.53 6.35
CA ASP A 106 5.50 -11.67 6.94
C ASP A 106 4.51 -12.54 7.73
N ASP A 107 4.53 -13.86 7.51
CA ASP A 107 3.63 -14.82 8.16
C ASP A 107 3.77 -14.87 9.68
N THR A 108 4.87 -14.34 10.24
CA THR A 108 5.02 -14.16 11.69
C THR A 108 4.07 -13.11 12.25
N LEU A 109 3.50 -12.25 11.41
CA LEU A 109 2.33 -11.46 11.75
C LEU A 109 1.08 -12.34 11.62
N GLY A 110 0.32 -12.42 12.71
CA GLY A 110 -0.91 -13.19 12.75
C GLY A 110 -2.02 -12.62 11.84
N LYS A 111 -3.17 -13.29 11.89
CA LYS A 111 -4.35 -12.93 11.10
C LYS A 111 -4.73 -11.46 11.26
N ASN A 112 -5.26 -10.88 10.17
CA ASN A 112 -5.76 -9.50 10.06
C ASN A 112 -4.69 -8.41 9.94
N ALA A 113 -3.39 -8.76 9.93
CA ALA A 113 -2.31 -7.79 9.74
C ALA A 113 -2.47 -7.01 8.43
N GLU A 114 -2.95 -7.65 7.35
CA GLU A 114 -3.22 -7.03 6.05
C GLU A 114 -4.24 -5.91 6.17
N SER A 115 -5.38 -6.19 6.80
CA SER A 115 -6.44 -5.21 6.97
C SER A 115 -6.00 -4.04 7.86
N VAL A 116 -5.19 -4.32 8.89
CA VAL A 116 -4.62 -3.27 9.76
C VAL A 116 -3.68 -2.36 8.97
N LEU A 117 -2.76 -2.95 8.20
CA LEU A 117 -1.82 -2.22 7.36
C LEU A 117 -2.59 -1.36 6.34
N ILE A 118 -3.50 -1.94 5.57
CA ILE A 118 -4.30 -1.23 4.55
C ILE A 118 -5.08 -0.07 5.18
N ALA A 119 -5.78 -0.32 6.29
CA ALA A 119 -6.60 0.73 6.92
C ALA A 119 -5.76 1.90 7.46
N ALA A 120 -4.58 1.61 8.03
CA ALA A 120 -3.67 2.64 8.52
C ALA A 120 -2.98 3.39 7.37
N SER A 121 -2.46 2.68 6.37
CA SER A 121 -1.79 3.28 5.22
C SER A 121 -2.74 4.17 4.40
N LEU A 122 -4.01 3.82 4.23
CA LEU A 122 -4.99 4.69 3.56
C LEU A 122 -5.20 6.02 4.28
N LYS A 123 -5.17 6.02 5.62
CA LYS A 123 -5.26 7.26 6.42
C LYS A 123 -4.00 8.11 6.26
N LEU A 124 -2.83 7.48 6.23
CA LEU A 124 -1.56 8.18 6.00
C LEU A 124 -1.48 8.73 4.57
N LEU A 125 -1.90 7.94 3.59
CA LEU A 125 -1.93 8.31 2.17
C LEU A 125 -2.79 9.55 1.94
N ARG A 126 -3.98 9.61 2.56
CA ARG A 126 -4.86 10.79 2.50
C ARG A 126 -4.23 12.05 3.09
N LYS A 127 -3.37 11.92 4.10
CA LYS A 127 -2.62 13.05 4.68
C LYS A 127 -1.47 13.48 3.78
N ALA A 128 -0.77 12.51 3.18
CA ALA A 128 0.39 12.74 2.34
C ALA A 128 0.03 13.39 0.99
N ASP A 129 -1.10 12.96 0.38
CA ASP A 129 -1.55 13.49 -0.90
C ASP A 129 -3.07 13.69 -0.91
N PRO A 130 -3.54 14.92 -0.63
CA PRO A 130 -4.97 15.23 -0.63
C PRO A 130 -5.60 15.22 -2.03
N ASN A 131 -4.82 15.07 -3.11
CA ASN A 131 -5.35 14.93 -4.47
C ASN A 131 -5.72 13.49 -4.81
N ILE A 132 -5.36 12.51 -3.98
CA ILE A 132 -5.85 11.14 -4.14
C ILE A 132 -7.31 11.10 -3.73
N VAL A 133 -8.20 10.88 -4.71
CA VAL A 133 -9.65 10.88 -4.48
C VAL A 133 -10.23 9.48 -4.30
N ALA A 134 -9.52 8.45 -4.77
CA ALA A 134 -9.88 7.05 -4.56
C ALA A 134 -8.63 6.16 -4.62
N VAL A 135 -8.74 4.97 -4.03
CA VAL A 135 -7.76 3.91 -4.16
C VAL A 135 -8.43 2.68 -4.76
N GLN A 136 -7.85 2.15 -5.84
CA GLN A 136 -8.26 0.88 -6.43
C GLN A 136 -7.29 -0.24 -6.04
N SER A 137 -7.79 -1.48 -6.04
CA SER A 137 -6.97 -2.68 -5.92
C SER A 137 -7.65 -3.83 -6.66
N PHE A 138 -6.88 -4.86 -6.99
CA PHE A 138 -7.36 -6.08 -7.61
C PHE A 138 -7.14 -7.28 -6.68
N ALA A 139 -8.09 -8.22 -6.70
CA ALA A 139 -8.00 -9.49 -6.00
C ALA A 139 -8.08 -10.63 -7.02
N ASP A 140 -7.35 -11.72 -6.78
CA ASP A 140 -7.52 -12.95 -7.57
C ASP A 140 -8.85 -13.61 -7.20
N GLY A 141 -9.80 -13.61 -8.14
CA GLY A 141 -11.13 -14.21 -7.94
C GLY A 141 -11.09 -15.71 -7.61
N ARG A 142 -9.99 -16.41 -7.93
CA ARG A 142 -9.81 -17.82 -7.59
C ARG A 142 -9.59 -18.04 -6.09
N LEU A 143 -9.07 -17.03 -5.38
CA LEU A 143 -8.81 -17.07 -3.94
C LEU A 143 -9.96 -16.45 -3.13
N GLY A 144 -11.09 -16.14 -3.77
CA GLY A 144 -12.28 -15.56 -3.17
C GLY A 144 -12.56 -14.13 -3.61
N CYS A 145 -13.47 -13.46 -2.91
CA CYS A 145 -14.00 -12.14 -3.28
C CYS A 145 -13.35 -10.97 -2.51
N GLY A 146 -12.05 -11.06 -2.23
CA GLY A 146 -11.28 -9.96 -1.63
C GLY A 146 -11.69 -9.60 -0.19
N THR A 147 -11.79 -10.60 0.70
CA THR A 147 -12.23 -10.42 2.10
C THR A 147 -11.45 -9.33 2.85
N ILE A 148 -10.12 -9.29 2.73
CA ILE A 148 -9.27 -8.28 3.37
C ILE A 148 -9.58 -6.85 2.89
N TYR A 149 -9.94 -6.68 1.61
CA TYR A 149 -10.29 -5.39 1.04
C TYR A 149 -11.63 -4.90 1.57
N LYS A 150 -12.64 -5.79 1.63
CA LYS A 150 -13.95 -5.48 2.20
C LYS A 150 -13.83 -5.10 3.68
N ALA A 151 -13.02 -5.83 4.44
CA ALA A 151 -12.71 -5.51 5.84
C ALA A 151 -12.02 -4.14 5.99
N SER A 152 -11.31 -3.69 4.95
CA SER A 152 -10.62 -2.40 4.88
C SER A 152 -11.44 -1.29 4.20
N ASN A 153 -12.77 -1.45 4.14
CA ASN A 153 -13.73 -0.49 3.58
C ASN A 153 -13.65 -0.27 2.06
N PHE A 154 -13.07 -1.22 1.31
CA PHE A 154 -13.21 -1.22 -0.15
C PHE A 154 -14.59 -1.73 -0.54
N ARG A 155 -15.17 -1.09 -1.56
CA ARG A 155 -16.39 -1.57 -2.23
C ARG A 155 -15.98 -2.44 -3.42
N TYR A 156 -16.69 -3.54 -3.61
CA TYR A 156 -16.44 -4.45 -4.73
C TYR A 156 -17.14 -3.94 -5.99
N TYR A 157 -16.37 -3.71 -7.06
CA TYR A 157 -16.85 -3.16 -8.34
C TYR A 157 -16.71 -4.13 -9.53
N GLY A 158 -16.54 -5.43 -9.27
CA GLY A 158 -17.18 -6.44 -10.14
C GLY A 158 -16.33 -7.55 -10.75
N PHE A 159 -17.07 -8.28 -11.59
CA PHE A 159 -16.71 -9.23 -12.63
C PHE A 159 -17.51 -8.85 -13.90
N HIS A 160 -17.00 -9.15 -15.10
CA HIS A 160 -17.76 -9.12 -16.36
C HIS A 160 -18.00 -10.57 -16.82
N TYR A 161 -19.22 -10.91 -17.25
CA TYR A 161 -19.41 -12.08 -18.09
C TYR A 161 -18.77 -11.78 -19.44
N THR A 162 -17.63 -12.39 -19.74
CA THR A 162 -17.24 -12.57 -21.15
C THR A 162 -18.18 -13.64 -21.72
N ARG A 163 -19.09 -13.21 -22.60
CA ARG A 163 -19.84 -14.14 -23.46
C ARG A 163 -18.89 -14.84 -24.42
#